data_AF-A0A158CED2-F1
#
_entry.id   AF-A0A158CED2-F1
#
_cell.length_a   1.000
_cell.length_b   1.000
_cell.length_c   1.000
_cell.angle_alpha   90.00
_cell.angle_beta   90.00
_cell.angle_gamma   90.00
#
_symmetry.space_group_name_H-M   'P 1'
#
loop_
_entity.id
_entity.type
_entity.pdbx_description
1 polymer ?
#
loop_
_entity_poly.entity_id
_entity_poly.type
_entity_poly.pdbx_seq_one_letter_code
_entity_poly.pdbx_strand_id
1 'polypeptide(L)'
;MSLRDVDAIDYIGVNILFKRVYVGLFDELDWRDEREHQDLLTKKIDHYIRYIRSGKLLLNYPKVRGYEIVIEYVSTHSMPSSAREYWKSRERLLADAGYTTRARGVDVRPSLGIAVEKPEPVETEHVEAEPVEPPALEVLDADPHAQLADVTDIAYLPPLSRESRRRQALPLLRRLAMRQAAG
;
A
#
# COMPACT_ATOMS: atom_id res chain seq x y z
N MET A 1 -2.44 7.60 23.03
CA MET A 1 -2.11 8.78 22.20
C MET A 1 -3.20 8.88 21.17
N SER A 2 -3.75 10.08 21.02
CA SER A 2 -4.99 10.38 20.30
C SER A 2 -4.71 11.09 18.98
N LEU A 3 -5.61 11.02 17.99
CA LEU A 3 -5.58 11.93 16.85
C LEU A 3 -5.56 13.42 17.28
N ARG A 4 -6.16 13.75 18.43
CA ARG A 4 -6.17 15.11 19.00
C ARG A 4 -4.82 15.56 19.54
N ASP A 5 -3.91 14.63 19.86
CA ASP A 5 -2.55 14.92 20.31
C ASP A 5 -1.66 15.26 19.10
N VAL A 6 -1.97 16.35 18.39
CA VAL A 6 -1.37 16.73 17.11
C VAL A 6 0.15 16.86 17.16
N ASP A 7 0.69 17.32 18.29
CA ASP A 7 2.12 17.58 18.45
C ASP A 7 2.95 16.39 18.96
N ALA A 8 2.31 15.23 19.09
CA ALA A 8 2.96 14.02 19.58
C ALA A 8 3.12 12.98 18.47
N ILE A 9 4.27 12.27 18.48
CA ILE A 9 4.48 11.10 17.62
C ILE A 9 3.95 9.88 18.36
N ASP A 10 2.95 9.20 17.80
CA ASP A 10 2.26 8.11 18.52
C ASP A 10 3.15 6.88 18.74
N TYR A 11 3.82 6.40 17.68
CA TYR A 11 4.85 5.38 17.82
C TYR A 11 5.83 5.36 16.66
N ILE A 12 7.00 4.77 16.93
CA ILE A 12 8.03 4.47 15.93
C ILE A 12 8.34 2.97 16.02
N GLY A 13 8.05 2.25 14.95
CA GLY A 13 8.39 0.84 14.79
C GLY A 13 9.58 0.67 13.85
N VAL A 14 10.52 -0.21 14.17
CA VAL A 14 11.67 -0.50 13.31
C VAL A 14 11.64 -1.95 12.87
N ASN A 15 11.60 -2.17 11.56
CA ASN A 15 11.77 -3.48 10.96
C ASN A 15 13.16 -3.56 10.31
N ILE A 16 14.08 -4.21 11.01
CA ILE A 16 15.47 -4.38 10.57
C ILE A 16 15.60 -5.31 9.37
N LEU A 17 14.71 -6.30 9.21
CA LEU A 17 14.78 -7.29 8.14
C LEU A 17 14.48 -6.68 6.77
N PHE A 18 13.46 -5.82 6.71
CA PHE A 18 13.05 -5.14 5.50
C PHE A 18 13.63 -3.72 5.38
N LYS A 19 14.47 -3.29 6.33
CA LYS A 19 15.00 -1.92 6.42
C LYS A 19 13.91 -0.86 6.33
N ARG A 20 12.88 -1.00 7.19
CA ARG A 20 11.73 -0.07 7.25
C ARG A 20 11.58 0.54 8.63
N VAL A 21 11.20 1.81 8.66
CA VAL A 21 10.77 2.53 9.85
C VAL A 21 9.30 2.88 9.67
N TYR A 22 8.46 2.42 10.57
CA TYR A 22 7.04 2.75 10.62
C TYR A 22 6.86 3.92 11.60
N VAL A 23 6.32 5.03 11.11
CA VAL A 23 5.89 6.15 11.95
C VAL A 23 4.37 6.09 12.00
N GLY A 24 3.85 5.70 13.15
CA GLY A 24 2.45 5.35 13.31
C GLY A 24 1.58 6.54 13.69
N LEU A 25 0.43 6.66 13.05
CA LEU A 25 -0.63 7.62 13.34
C LEU A 25 -1.86 6.84 13.79
N PHE A 26 -2.25 7.02 15.05
CA PHE A 26 -3.43 6.41 15.64
C PHE A 26 -4.63 7.34 15.56
N ASP A 27 -5.76 6.76 15.16
CA ASP A 27 -7.01 7.46 14.95
C ASP A 27 -8.17 6.71 15.63
N GLU A 28 -8.65 7.29 16.71
CA GLU A 28 -9.82 6.81 17.45
C GLU A 28 -11.13 7.52 17.12
N LEU A 29 -11.15 8.45 16.17
CA LEU A 29 -12.34 9.22 15.88
C LEU A 29 -13.27 8.45 14.93
N ASP A 30 -14.58 8.65 15.09
CA ASP A 30 -15.63 7.92 14.41
C ASP A 30 -16.14 8.59 13.12
N TRP A 31 -15.47 9.64 12.65
CA TRP A 31 -15.82 10.42 11.46
C TRP A 31 -17.19 11.14 11.52
N ARG A 32 -17.82 11.31 12.70
CA ARG A 32 -19.09 12.07 12.80
C ARG A 32 -18.96 13.55 12.42
N ASP A 33 -17.87 14.20 12.85
CA ASP A 33 -17.49 15.53 12.36
C ASP A 33 -16.33 15.38 11.37
N GLU A 34 -16.66 15.13 10.11
CA GLU A 34 -15.66 14.91 9.07
C GLU A 34 -14.73 16.11 8.90
N ARG A 35 -15.23 17.34 9.10
CA ARG A 35 -14.44 18.56 8.88
C ARG A 35 -13.38 18.72 9.97
N GLU A 36 -13.77 18.58 11.24
CA GLU A 36 -12.82 18.60 12.35
C GLU A 36 -11.80 17.46 12.21
N HIS A 37 -12.28 16.27 11.84
CA HIS A 37 -11.42 15.09 11.67
C HIS A 37 -10.37 15.31 10.58
N GLN A 38 -10.76 15.82 9.41
CA GLN A 38 -9.83 16.13 8.32
C GLN A 38 -8.80 17.19 8.73
N ASP A 39 -9.21 18.23 9.45
CA ASP A 39 -8.31 19.27 9.96
C ASP A 39 -7.28 18.70 10.95
N LEU A 40 -7.72 17.91 11.92
CA LEU A 40 -6.83 17.23 12.87
C LEU A 40 -5.84 16.30 12.16
N LEU A 41 -6.34 15.50 11.22
CA LEU A 41 -5.51 14.56 10.45
C LEU A 41 -4.48 15.30 9.58
N THR A 42 -4.85 16.43 8.96
CA THR A 42 -3.89 17.29 8.24
C THR A 42 -2.79 17.76 9.17
N LYS A 43 -3.17 18.39 10.30
CA LYS A 43 -2.20 18.95 11.25
C LYS A 43 -1.24 17.88 11.78
N LYS A 44 -1.75 16.67 12.06
CA LYS A 44 -0.93 15.57 12.56
C LYS A 44 0.04 15.05 11.50
N ILE A 45 -0.42 14.88 10.25
CA ILE A 45 0.46 14.51 9.12
C ILE A 45 1.55 15.56 8.92
N ASP A 46 1.21 16.85 8.94
CA ASP A 46 2.18 17.94 8.79
C ASP A 46 3.22 17.93 9.92
N HIS A 47 2.78 17.69 11.16
CA HIS A 47 3.68 17.52 12.30
C HIS A 47 4.65 16.35 12.07
N TYR A 48 4.17 15.21 11.58
CA TYR A 48 4.98 14.02 11.33
C TYR A 48 6.02 14.27 10.24
N ILE A 49 5.61 14.89 9.13
CA ILE A 49 6.51 15.29 8.05
C ILE A 49 7.59 16.23 8.60
N ARG A 50 7.20 17.23 9.40
CA ARG A 50 8.16 18.16 10.02
C ARG A 50 9.12 17.44 10.97
N TYR A 51 8.63 16.52 11.79
CA TYR A 51 9.47 15.71 12.69
C TYR A 51 10.52 14.91 11.90
N ILE A 52 10.11 14.25 10.81
CA ILE A 52 11.01 13.46 9.95
C ILE A 52 12.03 14.38 9.24
N ARG A 53 11.55 15.43 8.57
CA ARG A 53 12.40 16.37 7.80
C ARG A 53 13.37 17.16 8.67
N SER A 54 13.00 17.43 9.92
CA SER A 54 13.90 18.07 10.88
C SER A 54 15.09 17.18 11.30
N GLY A 55 15.10 15.91 10.91
CA GLY A 55 16.14 14.95 11.29
C GLY A 55 16.00 14.40 12.71
N LYS A 56 15.00 14.85 13.50
CA LYS A 56 14.73 14.35 14.86
C LYS A 56 14.59 12.83 14.90
N LEU A 57 13.96 12.23 13.90
CA LEU A 57 13.87 10.78 13.76
C LEU A 57 15.27 10.13 13.77
N LEU A 58 16.22 10.65 12.99
CA LEU A 58 17.58 10.09 12.89
C LEU A 58 18.45 10.43 14.10
N LEU A 59 18.18 11.54 14.80
CA LEU A 59 18.84 11.86 16.07
C LEU A 59 18.46 10.83 17.14
N ASN A 60 17.17 10.49 17.23
CA ASN A 60 16.67 9.53 18.21
C ASN A 60 16.95 8.08 17.81
N TYR A 61 17.00 7.78 16.51
CA TYR A 61 17.18 6.43 15.95
C TYR A 61 18.31 6.39 14.91
N PRO A 62 19.59 6.62 15.28
CA PRO A 62 20.67 6.77 14.29
C PRO A 62 20.92 5.51 13.44
N LYS A 63 20.60 4.32 13.99
CA LYS A 63 20.80 3.02 13.31
C LYS A 63 19.88 2.78 12.12
N VAL A 64 18.81 3.56 11.97
CA VAL A 64 17.82 3.40 10.88
C VAL A 64 18.12 4.28 9.67
N ARG A 65 19.29 4.92 9.63
CA ARG A 65 19.71 5.72 8.48
C ARG A 65 19.67 4.87 7.20
N GLY A 66 19.02 5.43 6.17
CA GLY A 66 18.83 4.77 4.88
C GLY A 66 17.72 3.72 4.86
N TYR A 67 16.92 3.58 5.93
CA TYR A 67 15.72 2.75 5.91
C TYR A 67 14.58 3.50 5.21
N GLU A 68 13.71 2.76 4.54
CA GLU A 68 12.47 3.28 3.99
C GLU A 68 11.56 3.75 5.14
N ILE A 69 11.00 4.95 5.02
CA ILE A 69 10.06 5.49 6.01
C ILE A 69 8.64 5.22 5.51
N VAL A 70 7.85 4.56 6.36
CA VAL A 70 6.45 4.22 6.12
C VAL A 70 5.59 4.98 7.13
N ILE A 71 4.67 5.84 6.66
CA ILE A 71 3.63 6.43 7.50
C ILE A 71 2.49 5.42 7.62
N GLU A 72 2.25 4.92 8.83
CA GLU A 72 1.24 3.90 9.10
C GLU A 72 0.02 4.52 9.78
N TYR A 73 -1.09 4.63 9.06
CA TYR A 73 -2.37 5.09 9.57
C TYR A 73 -3.18 3.94 10.15
N VAL A 74 -3.59 4.09 11.40
CA VAL A 74 -4.26 3.07 12.21
C VAL A 74 -5.58 3.62 12.70
N SER A 75 -6.67 3.23 12.04
CA SER A 75 -8.02 3.66 12.43
C SER A 75 -8.72 2.59 13.24
N THR A 76 -9.37 2.98 14.33
CA THR A 76 -10.25 2.07 15.10
C THR A 76 -11.68 2.02 14.56
N HIS A 77 -12.08 3.03 13.80
CA HIS A 77 -13.38 3.13 13.16
C HIS A 77 -13.28 2.92 11.65
N SER A 78 -14.36 2.46 11.04
CA SER A 78 -14.44 2.34 9.58
C SER A 78 -14.49 3.73 8.95
N MET A 79 -13.64 3.97 7.93
CA MET A 79 -13.66 5.22 7.19
C MET A 79 -14.88 5.26 6.24
N PRO A 80 -15.72 6.31 6.28
CA PRO A 80 -16.73 6.54 5.24
C PRO A 80 -16.09 6.81 3.87
N SER A 81 -16.89 6.87 2.80
CA SER A 81 -16.37 7.09 1.44
C SER A 81 -15.60 8.39 1.29
N SER A 82 -16.14 9.48 1.83
CA SER A 82 -15.51 10.81 1.92
C SER A 82 -14.13 10.76 2.59
N ALA A 83 -14.05 10.08 3.73
CA ALA A 83 -12.80 9.88 4.47
C ALA A 83 -11.75 9.09 3.66
N ARG A 84 -12.18 8.06 2.92
CA ARG A 84 -11.27 7.27 2.06
C ARG A 84 -10.72 8.10 0.91
N GLU A 85 -11.55 8.93 0.28
CA GLU A 85 -11.11 9.85 -0.77
C GLU A 85 -10.14 10.90 -0.23
N TYR A 86 -10.45 11.45 0.94
CA TYR A 86 -9.57 12.35 1.65
C TYR A 86 -8.22 11.70 1.99
N TRP A 87 -8.22 10.50 2.57
CA TRP A 87 -7.00 9.76 2.88
C TRP A 87 -6.16 9.48 1.62
N LYS A 88 -6.79 9.05 0.51
CA LYS A 88 -6.09 8.88 -0.78
C LYS A 88 -5.39 10.16 -1.25
N SER A 89 -5.98 11.33 -0.99
CA SER A 89 -5.31 12.61 -1.30
C SER A 89 -4.05 12.81 -0.45
N ARG A 90 -4.07 12.39 0.83
CA ARG A 90 -2.92 12.45 1.73
C ARG A 90 -1.84 11.43 1.36
N GLU A 91 -2.24 10.24 0.90
CA GLU A 91 -1.31 9.23 0.39
C GLU A 91 -0.49 9.76 -0.78
N ARG A 92 -1.14 10.46 -1.73
CA ARG A 92 -0.44 11.11 -2.85
C ARG A 92 0.55 12.16 -2.36
N LEU A 93 0.12 13.05 -1.46
CA LEU A 93 0.99 14.07 -0.88
C LEU A 93 2.21 13.46 -0.19
N LEU A 94 2.00 12.38 0.58
CA LEU A 94 3.08 11.67 1.28
C LEU A 94 4.02 10.96 0.30
N ALA A 95 3.48 10.36 -0.75
CA ALA A 95 4.27 9.74 -1.82
C ALA A 95 5.14 10.77 -2.56
N ASP A 96 4.57 11.93 -2.89
CA ASP A 96 5.30 13.04 -3.52
C ASP A 96 6.42 13.58 -2.61
N ALA A 97 6.24 13.49 -1.29
CA ALA A 97 7.26 13.81 -0.30
C ALA A 97 8.30 12.68 -0.07
N GLY A 98 8.17 11.55 -0.76
CA GLY A 98 9.09 10.41 -0.70
C GLY A 98 8.79 9.40 0.41
N TYR A 99 7.56 9.38 0.94
CA TYR A 99 7.14 8.44 1.97
C TYR A 99 6.19 7.38 1.43
N THR A 100 6.37 6.14 1.87
CA THR A 100 5.38 5.08 1.64
C THR A 100 4.28 5.19 2.68
N THR A 101 3.04 4.89 2.31
CA THR A 101 1.90 4.86 3.24
C THR A 101 1.35 3.45 3.42
N ARG A 102 0.77 3.21 4.58
CA ARG A 102 -0.01 2.01 4.87
C ARG A 102 -1.20 2.41 5.74
N ALA A 103 -2.39 1.96 5.38
CA ALA A 103 -3.57 2.08 6.23
C ALA A 103 -3.97 0.70 6.79
N ARG A 104 -4.35 0.65 8.07
CA ARG A 104 -4.95 -0.54 8.70
C ARG A 104 -6.13 -0.14 9.57
N GLY A 105 -7.24 -0.87 9.43
CA GLY A 105 -8.35 -0.82 10.38
C GLY A 105 -8.11 -1.80 11.52
N VAL A 106 -8.37 -1.37 12.75
CA VAL A 106 -8.27 -2.22 13.95
C VAL A 106 -9.57 -2.09 14.73
N ASP A 107 -10.46 -3.06 14.59
CA ASP A 107 -11.62 -3.12 15.47
C ASP A 107 -11.22 -3.73 16.81
N VAL A 108 -11.14 -2.90 17.85
CA VAL A 108 -10.80 -3.33 19.21
C VAL A 108 -12.03 -3.76 20.02
N ARG A 109 -13.25 -3.52 19.53
CA ARG A 109 -14.50 -3.87 20.24
C ARG A 109 -14.59 -5.37 20.57
N PRO A 110 -14.22 -6.31 19.66
CA PRO A 110 -14.20 -7.73 19.98
C PRO A 110 -13.26 -8.08 21.15
N SER A 111 -12.11 -7.41 21.25
CA SER A 111 -11.13 -7.65 22.31
C SER A 111 -11.56 -7.09 23.67
N LEU A 112 -12.52 -6.16 23.69
CA LEU A 112 -13.07 -5.55 24.90
C LEU A 112 -14.37 -6.23 25.38
N GLY A 113 -14.77 -7.35 24.75
CA GLY A 113 -16.02 -8.03 25.07
C GLY A 113 -17.28 -7.26 24.66
N ILE A 114 -17.12 -6.23 23.82
CA ILE A 114 -18.24 -5.44 23.30
C ILE A 114 -18.80 -6.17 22.09
N ALA A 115 -20.06 -6.59 22.18
CA ALA A 115 -20.77 -7.19 21.05
C ALA A 115 -20.89 -6.16 19.93
N VAL A 116 -20.25 -6.45 18.80
CA VAL A 116 -20.45 -5.69 17.56
C VAL A 116 -21.61 -6.37 16.85
N GLU A 117 -22.78 -5.72 16.81
CA GLU A 117 -23.80 -6.07 15.83
C GLU A 117 -23.15 -5.93 14.45
N LYS A 118 -22.88 -7.07 13.81
CA LYS A 118 -22.48 -7.05 12.41
C LYS A 118 -23.65 -6.42 11.67
N PRO A 119 -23.43 -5.41 10.81
CA PRO A 119 -24.50 -4.97 9.93
C PRO A 119 -24.98 -6.22 9.20
N GLU A 120 -26.29 -6.50 9.32
CA GLU A 120 -26.88 -7.61 8.59
C GLU A 120 -26.52 -7.43 7.12
N PRO A 121 -26.16 -8.51 6.40
CA PRO A 121 -25.96 -8.41 4.97
C PRO A 121 -27.22 -7.78 4.40
N VAL A 122 -27.07 -6.61 3.77
CA VAL A 122 -28.14 -6.03 2.97
C VAL A 122 -28.48 -7.12 1.97
N GLU A 123 -29.67 -7.71 2.11
CA GLU A 123 -30.24 -8.57 1.10
C GLU A 123 -30.34 -7.70 -0.16
N THR A 124 -29.34 -7.80 -1.04
CA THR A 124 -29.49 -7.35 -2.41
C THR A 124 -30.68 -8.12 -2.93
N GLU A 125 -31.81 -7.45 -3.14
CA GLU A 125 -32.90 -7.98 -3.94
C GLU A 125 -32.27 -8.51 -5.23
N HIS A 126 -32.32 -9.82 -5.40
CA HIS A 126 -31.98 -10.47 -6.66
C HIS A 126 -33.00 -9.97 -7.68
N VAL A 127 -32.66 -8.92 -8.42
CA VAL A 127 -33.31 -8.68 -9.70
C VAL A 127 -32.86 -9.84 -10.58
N GLU A 128 -33.78 -10.78 -10.85
CA GLU A 128 -33.60 -11.81 -11.86
C GLU A 128 -33.39 -11.12 -13.20
N ALA A 129 -32.14 -10.83 -13.52
CA ALA A 129 -31.74 -10.48 -14.88
C ALA A 129 -31.81 -11.78 -15.68
N GLU A 130 -32.83 -11.90 -16.55
CA GLU A 130 -32.84 -12.90 -17.61
C GLU A 130 -31.48 -12.86 -18.34
N PRO A 131 -30.86 -14.03 -18.61
CA PRO A 131 -29.59 -14.05 -19.31
C PRO A 131 -29.81 -13.62 -20.77
N VAL A 132 -29.53 -12.36 -21.06
CA VAL A 132 -29.43 -11.86 -22.43
C VAL A 132 -28.14 -12.45 -23.02
N GLU A 133 -28.28 -13.34 -23.99
CA GLU A 133 -27.14 -13.85 -24.76
C GLU A 133 -26.39 -12.67 -25.42
N PRO A 134 -25.06 -12.58 -25.27
CA PRO A 134 -24.30 -11.53 -25.93
C PRO A 134 -24.37 -11.73 -27.45
N PRO A 135 -24.57 -10.67 -28.25
CA PRO A 135 -24.54 -10.79 -29.70
C PRO A 135 -23.17 -11.31 -30.14
N ALA A 136 -23.18 -12.24 -31.11
CA ALA A 136 -22.00 -12.89 -31.64
C ALA A 136 -20.97 -11.84 -32.11
N LEU A 137 -19.78 -11.88 -31.51
CA LEU A 137 -18.64 -11.05 -31.88
C LEU A 137 -18.05 -11.63 -33.18
N GLU A 138 -18.26 -10.97 -34.32
CA GLU A 138 -17.54 -11.28 -35.54
C GLU A 138 -16.06 -10.95 -35.35
N VAL A 139 -15.22 -11.99 -35.38
CA VAL A 139 -13.76 -11.87 -35.29
C VAL A 139 -13.26 -11.41 -36.66
N LEU A 140 -12.86 -10.15 -36.76
CA LEU A 140 -12.10 -9.66 -37.89
C LEU A 140 -10.65 -10.15 -37.74
N ASP A 141 -10.19 -10.96 -38.67
CA ASP A 141 -8.82 -11.49 -38.69
C ASP A 141 -7.80 -10.35 -38.73
N ALA A 142 -6.86 -10.35 -37.79
CA ALA A 142 -5.78 -9.38 -37.73
C ALA A 142 -4.71 -9.68 -38.79
N ASP A 143 -4.43 -8.68 -39.64
CA ASP A 143 -3.40 -8.70 -40.68
C ASP A 143 -1.99 -8.95 -40.08
N PRO A 144 -1.25 -9.99 -40.51
CA PRO A 144 0.04 -10.37 -39.92
C PRO A 144 1.23 -9.48 -40.29
N HIS A 145 1.03 -8.32 -40.94
CA HIS A 145 2.14 -7.48 -41.44
C HIS A 145 2.28 -6.07 -40.83
N ALA A 146 1.71 -5.78 -39.66
CA ALA A 146 2.00 -4.52 -38.97
C ALA A 146 3.38 -4.56 -38.26
N GLN A 147 4.42 -4.13 -38.98
CA GLN A 147 5.77 -3.94 -38.45
C GLN A 147 5.97 -2.56 -37.81
N LEU A 148 6.66 -2.58 -36.66
CA LEU A 148 7.62 -1.61 -36.10
C LEU A 148 7.12 -0.24 -35.59
N ALA A 149 7.40 0.02 -34.30
CA ALA A 149 8.23 1.18 -33.94
C ALA A 149 8.97 0.93 -32.60
N ASP A 150 10.28 1.01 -32.72
CA ASP A 150 11.30 1.06 -31.68
C ASP A 150 11.29 2.45 -31.01
N VAL A 151 11.20 2.51 -29.68
CA VAL A 151 11.53 3.72 -28.91
C VAL A 151 12.28 3.29 -27.66
N THR A 152 13.59 3.42 -27.76
CA THR A 152 14.53 3.49 -26.64
C THR A 152 14.38 4.85 -25.98
N ASP A 153 14.08 4.87 -24.67
CA ASP A 153 14.40 6.02 -23.81
C ASP A 153 14.64 5.56 -22.37
N ILE A 154 15.86 5.81 -21.91
CA ILE A 154 16.40 5.48 -20.58
C ILE A 154 16.22 6.72 -19.71
N ALA A 155 15.37 6.65 -18.69
CA ALA A 155 15.42 7.56 -17.54
C ALA A 155 14.79 6.92 -16.29
N TYR A 156 15.63 6.72 -15.27
CA TYR A 156 15.35 6.48 -13.83
C TYR A 156 13.96 5.93 -13.46
N LEU A 157 13.90 4.61 -13.21
CA LEU A 157 12.78 3.97 -12.50
C LEU A 157 13.20 3.52 -11.09
N PRO A 158 12.33 3.68 -10.07
CA PRO A 158 12.53 3.09 -8.75
C PRO A 158 12.51 1.56 -8.82
N PRO A 159 13.06 0.83 -7.83
CA PRO A 159 13.26 -0.62 -7.94
C PRO A 159 11.93 -1.36 -8.11
N LEU A 160 11.87 -2.19 -9.15
CA LEU A 160 10.70 -3.01 -9.49
C LEU A 160 10.32 -3.94 -8.32
N SER A 161 9.03 -3.96 -8.00
CA SER A 161 8.43 -4.84 -6.99
C SER A 161 8.52 -6.32 -7.41
N ARG A 162 8.50 -7.21 -6.41
CA ARG A 162 8.90 -8.63 -6.46
C ARG A 162 8.08 -9.56 -7.39
N GLU A 163 7.07 -9.08 -8.10
CA GLU A 163 6.13 -9.95 -8.83
C GLU A 163 6.58 -10.37 -10.24
N SER A 164 7.65 -9.78 -10.79
CA SER A 164 8.21 -10.17 -12.09
C SER A 164 9.23 -11.32 -12.04
N ARG A 165 9.44 -11.96 -10.88
CA ARG A 165 10.46 -13.04 -10.73
C ARG A 165 9.93 -14.47 -10.96
N ARG A 166 8.75 -14.64 -11.57
CA ARG A 166 8.26 -15.96 -12.01
C ARG A 166 7.97 -15.94 -13.52
N ARG A 167 9.03 -16.17 -14.31
CA ARG A 167 9.05 -16.86 -15.62
C ARG A 167 10.41 -16.66 -16.30
N GLN A 168 11.46 -17.20 -15.70
CA GLN A 168 12.66 -17.57 -16.46
C GLN A 168 13.09 -18.96 -15.94
N ALA A 169 12.71 -19.99 -16.70
CA ALA A 169 13.15 -21.35 -16.47
C ALA A 169 14.66 -21.42 -16.72
N LEU A 170 15.40 -21.96 -15.76
CA LEU A 170 16.82 -22.25 -15.91
C LEU A 170 17.01 -23.39 -16.94
N PRO A 171 17.96 -23.29 -17.89
CA PRO A 171 18.26 -24.42 -18.75
C PRO A 171 18.94 -25.53 -17.94
N LEU A 172 18.38 -26.74 -18.05
CA LEU A 172 18.91 -27.98 -17.47
C LEU A 172 20.24 -28.35 -18.15
N LEU A 173 21.35 -28.24 -17.42
CA LEU A 173 22.62 -28.84 -17.85
C LEU A 173 22.55 -30.37 -17.67
N ARG A 174 22.34 -31.08 -18.78
CA ARG A 174 22.56 -32.53 -18.86
C ARG A 174 24.07 -32.82 -18.75
N ARG A 175 24.47 -33.47 -17.66
CA ARG A 175 25.73 -34.23 -17.57
C ARG A 175 25.58 -35.58 -18.29
N LEU A 176 26.63 -35.99 -19.00
CA LEU A 176 27.08 -37.37 -19.34
C LEU A 176 28.30 -37.17 -20.27
N ALA A 177 29.43 -37.88 -20.23
CA ALA A 177 29.96 -38.96 -19.39
C ALA A 177 31.49 -39.02 -19.65
N MET A 178 32.25 -39.60 -18.71
CA MET A 178 33.67 -39.94 -18.86
C MET A 178 33.92 -40.97 -19.98
N ARG A 179 35.12 -40.94 -20.58
CA ARG A 179 35.93 -42.15 -20.81
C ARG A 179 37.42 -41.84 -21.00
N GLN A 180 38.24 -42.61 -20.28
CA GLN A 180 39.70 -42.71 -20.37
C GLN A 180 40.16 -43.47 -21.63
N ALA A 181 41.37 -43.15 -22.10
CA ALA A 181 42.41 -44.07 -22.60
C ALA A 181 43.64 -43.20 -22.93
N ALA A 182 44.78 -43.29 -22.22
CA ALA A 182 45.84 -44.30 -22.37
C ALA A 182 46.43 -44.32 -23.80
N GLY A 183 47.68 -43.87 -23.91
CA GLY A 183 48.50 -43.78 -25.11
C GLY A 183 49.72 -42.92 -24.83
#